data_AF-A0A9P5BJ01-F1
#
_entry.id   AF-A0A9P5BJ01-F1
#
_cell.length_a   1.000
_cell.length_b   1.000
_cell.length_c   1.000
_cell.angle_alpha   90.00
_cell.angle_beta   90.00
_cell.angle_gamma   90.00
#
_symmetry.space_group_name_H-M   'P 1'
#
loop_
_entity.id
_entity.type
_entity.pdbx_description
1 polymer ?
#
loop_
_entity_poly.entity_id
_entity_poly.type
_entity_poly.pdbx_seq_one_letter_code
_entity_poly.pdbx_strand_id
1 'polypeptide(L)'
;MVTAPPLAPRPPQLNLDEILNSKVNYAVEDDPLEVWDKGVFLNELLRQGIVLNTDKTGALDGKLVARKGLQTGTYMGTRLVLTELYKTLEEAAASHFDTQGFEPIFPVKRDLAVKQSTYQWSEPSDAYPPQLKTDTLPKDEQQSADGAPREDGVGQIFNETERNFVIKLVSMFSFIIPKDLSSTDEPYVGPTLADVEKWSMDNQPKAESDADQSSKPNGAVVNGVKQSQNADIMKGRNMGEHDDWYSDAKFAQQHFGGVNPSTIETAPAEKIKAYISEAEKQGLEAVKKLLEEGKDILIQDYSYFREATGVKNDEEFKNTIPNPDSNGQPSYRYAAALVVIFQLHEDGRLHPLAITLDYKGSLDNFVIIFNNRLNPDDKGKIAEKDDWPWRYAKTVAQTADWTK
;
A
#
# COMPACT_ATOMS: atom_id res chain seq x y z
N MET A 1 -37.53 -26.00 -25.19
CA MET A 1 -37.73 -24.59 -24.83
C MET A 1 -37.74 -24.51 -23.32
N VAL A 2 -36.64 -24.07 -22.71
CA VAL A 2 -36.56 -23.88 -21.26
C VAL A 2 -37.07 -22.47 -20.97
N THR A 3 -38.15 -22.38 -20.20
CA THR A 3 -38.76 -21.12 -19.76
C THR A 3 -37.82 -20.42 -18.78
N ALA A 4 -37.54 -19.14 -19.02
CA ALA A 4 -36.75 -18.30 -18.13
C ALA A 4 -37.37 -18.27 -16.71
N PRO A 5 -36.55 -18.15 -15.65
CA PRO A 5 -37.07 -18.00 -14.30
C PRO A 5 -37.95 -16.74 -14.21
N PRO A 6 -39.02 -16.75 -13.38
CA PRO A 6 -39.83 -15.57 -13.18
C PRO A 6 -38.98 -14.46 -12.56
N LEU A 7 -38.96 -13.30 -13.21
CA LEU A 7 -38.39 -12.07 -12.68
C LEU A 7 -38.97 -11.80 -11.29
N ALA A 8 -38.11 -11.40 -10.35
CA ALA A 8 -38.56 -10.95 -9.04
C ALA A 8 -39.70 -9.94 -9.18
N PRO A 9 -40.76 -10.04 -8.36
CA PRO A 9 -41.92 -9.16 -8.47
C PRO A 9 -41.46 -7.71 -8.39
N ARG A 10 -41.81 -6.94 -9.41
CA ARG A 10 -41.51 -5.50 -9.47
C ARG A 10 -42.11 -4.86 -8.21
N PRO A 11 -41.34 -4.07 -7.43
CA PRO A 11 -41.90 -3.40 -6.26
C PRO A 11 -43.12 -2.58 -6.67
N PRO A 12 -44.17 -2.50 -5.83
CA PRO A 12 -45.37 -1.76 -6.15
C PRO A 12 -44.98 -0.31 -6.52
N GLN A 13 -45.41 0.13 -7.70
CA GLN A 13 -45.22 1.52 -8.13
C GLN A 13 -46.10 2.41 -7.25
N LEU A 14 -45.51 2.91 -6.17
CA LEU A 14 -46.08 4.00 -5.39
C LEU A 14 -46.21 5.22 -6.31
N ASN A 15 -47.33 5.93 -6.22
CA ASN A 15 -47.46 7.22 -6.90
C ASN A 15 -46.61 8.29 -6.18
N LEU A 16 -46.37 9.43 -6.84
CA LEU A 16 -45.53 10.50 -6.28
C LEU A 16 -45.99 10.96 -4.90
N ASP A 17 -47.30 11.09 -4.71
CA ASP A 17 -47.89 11.51 -3.44
C ASP A 17 -47.65 10.49 -2.33
N GLU A 18 -47.73 9.20 -2.64
CA GLU A 18 -47.40 8.12 -1.70
C GLU A 18 -45.92 8.13 -1.33
N ILE A 19 -45.00 8.34 -2.28
CA ILE A 19 -43.55 8.39 -2.03
C ILE A 19 -43.19 9.57 -1.12
N LEU A 20 -43.74 10.76 -1.39
CA LEU A 20 -43.37 11.97 -0.66
C LEU A 20 -44.02 12.07 0.72
N ASN A 21 -45.20 11.45 0.90
CA ASN A 21 -45.95 11.53 2.16
C ASN A 21 -45.85 10.25 3.03
N SER A 22 -45.27 9.15 2.53
CA SER A 22 -44.98 7.97 3.36
C SER A 22 -43.74 8.17 4.22
N LYS A 23 -43.54 7.27 5.18
CA LYS A 23 -42.23 7.15 5.83
C LYS A 23 -41.17 6.74 4.80
N VAL A 24 -39.93 7.13 5.05
CA VAL A 24 -38.78 6.72 4.23
C VAL A 24 -38.71 5.18 4.23
N ASN A 25 -38.77 4.60 3.03
CA ASN A 25 -38.81 3.14 2.85
C ASN A 25 -37.41 2.50 2.82
N TYR A 26 -36.36 3.31 2.64
CA TYR A 26 -34.96 2.87 2.55
C TYR A 26 -34.08 3.84 3.34
N ALA A 27 -33.48 3.38 4.43
CA ALA A 27 -32.53 4.17 5.21
C ALA A 27 -31.21 4.27 4.43
N VAL A 28 -30.70 5.49 4.27
CA VAL A 28 -29.43 5.73 3.56
C VAL A 28 -28.24 5.22 4.40
N GLU A 29 -28.43 5.12 5.71
CA GLU A 29 -27.45 4.61 6.66
C GLU A 29 -27.16 3.11 6.47
N ASP A 30 -28.08 2.37 5.83
CA ASP A 30 -27.93 0.94 5.52
C ASP A 30 -27.23 0.70 4.17
N ASP A 31 -26.93 1.75 3.40
CA ASP A 31 -26.30 1.70 2.08
C ASP A 31 -24.94 2.42 2.11
N PRO A 32 -23.82 1.72 2.37
CA PRO A 32 -22.52 2.33 2.49
C PRO A 32 -22.12 3.10 1.22
N LEU A 33 -21.58 4.29 1.40
CA LEU A 33 -21.03 5.05 0.28
C LEU A 33 -19.89 4.27 -0.38
N GLU A 34 -20.01 3.94 -1.67
CA GLU A 34 -18.95 3.26 -2.43
C GLU A 34 -18.14 4.23 -3.31
N VAL A 35 -18.80 5.28 -3.80
CA VAL A 35 -18.21 6.25 -4.75
C VAL A 35 -18.67 7.66 -4.38
N TRP A 36 -17.74 8.61 -4.37
CA TRP A 36 -18.06 10.02 -4.24
C TRP A 36 -18.63 10.59 -5.55
N ASP A 37 -19.73 11.33 -5.46
CA ASP A 37 -20.08 12.27 -6.52
C ASP A 37 -18.96 13.33 -6.59
N LYS A 38 -18.27 13.40 -7.75
CA LYS A 38 -17.11 14.28 -7.93
C LYS A 38 -17.45 15.75 -7.67
N GLY A 39 -18.63 16.23 -8.06
CA GLY A 39 -19.03 17.62 -7.85
C GLY A 39 -19.29 17.93 -6.37
N VAL A 40 -19.96 17.03 -5.67
CA VAL A 40 -20.17 17.12 -4.21
C VAL A 40 -18.83 17.10 -3.48
N PHE A 41 -17.93 16.20 -3.86
CA PHE A 41 -16.60 16.08 -3.27
C PHE A 41 -15.79 17.38 -3.40
N LEU A 42 -15.67 17.91 -4.62
CA LEU A 42 -14.92 19.16 -4.87
C LEU A 42 -15.54 20.36 -4.14
N ASN A 43 -16.87 20.44 -4.09
CA ASN A 43 -17.57 21.49 -3.33
C ASN A 43 -17.32 21.37 -1.82
N GLU A 44 -17.25 20.15 -1.30
CA GLU A 44 -16.94 19.92 0.11
C GLU A 44 -15.50 20.30 0.45
N LEU A 45 -14.52 19.97 -0.40
CA LEU A 45 -13.14 20.44 -0.24
C LEU A 45 -13.07 21.97 -0.20
N LEU A 46 -13.76 22.64 -1.12
CA LEU A 46 -13.87 24.09 -1.17
C LEU A 46 -14.51 24.65 0.11
N ARG A 47 -15.61 24.06 0.57
CA ARG A 47 -16.32 24.47 1.79
C ARG A 47 -15.45 24.35 3.03
N GLN A 48 -14.65 23.28 3.12
CA GLN A 48 -13.70 23.06 4.22
C GLN A 48 -12.43 23.90 4.09
N GLY A 49 -12.26 24.64 2.98
CA GLY A 49 -11.05 25.41 2.69
C GLY A 49 -9.84 24.54 2.34
N ILE A 50 -10.04 23.25 2.08
CA ILE A 50 -8.99 22.31 1.67
C ILE A 50 -8.79 22.47 0.16
N VAL A 51 -8.44 23.69 -0.23
CA VAL A 51 -8.19 24.15 -1.60
C VAL A 51 -7.06 25.15 -1.57
N LEU A 52 -6.39 25.31 -2.71
CA LEU A 52 -5.30 26.25 -2.84
C LEU A 52 -5.83 27.68 -2.92
N ASN A 53 -5.10 28.59 -2.29
CA ASN A 53 -5.45 30.00 -2.26
C ASN A 53 -4.81 30.75 -3.44
N THR A 54 -5.52 31.75 -3.94
CA THR A 54 -5.07 32.64 -5.02
C THR A 54 -4.90 34.07 -4.52
N ASP A 55 -3.94 34.79 -5.08
CA ASP A 55 -3.84 36.23 -4.91
C ASP A 55 -4.84 36.99 -5.80
N LYS A 56 -4.75 38.34 -5.80
CA LYS A 56 -5.65 39.21 -6.58
C LYS A 56 -5.48 39.09 -8.10
N THR A 57 -4.37 38.51 -8.56
CA THR A 57 -4.06 38.28 -9.97
C THR A 57 -4.55 36.91 -10.44
N GLY A 58 -5.01 36.05 -9.52
CA GLY A 58 -5.38 34.67 -9.80
C GLY A 58 -4.20 33.69 -9.75
N ALA A 59 -2.99 34.16 -9.43
CA ALA A 59 -1.85 33.28 -9.20
C ALA A 59 -1.98 32.59 -7.83
N LEU A 60 -1.50 31.34 -7.70
CA LEU A 60 -1.52 30.67 -6.41
C LEU A 60 -0.50 31.33 -5.47
N ASP A 61 -0.92 31.65 -4.25
CA ASP A 61 0.00 32.17 -3.22
C ASP A 61 0.77 31.06 -2.50
N GLY A 62 0.44 29.81 -2.84
CA GLY A 62 1.08 28.63 -2.30
C GLY A 62 0.66 28.28 -0.87
N LYS A 63 -0.56 28.64 -0.46
CA LYS A 63 -1.15 28.20 0.82
C LYS A 63 -2.48 27.51 0.57
N LEU A 64 -2.92 26.70 1.53
CA LEU A 64 -4.32 26.29 1.62
C LEU A 64 -5.13 27.43 2.25
N VAL A 65 -6.41 27.52 1.87
CA VAL A 65 -7.36 28.43 2.53
C VAL A 65 -7.57 28.01 3.99
N ALA A 66 -7.66 26.70 4.24
CA ALA A 66 -7.79 26.11 5.55
C ALA A 66 -6.52 26.27 6.38
N ARG A 67 -6.71 26.45 7.69
CA ARG A 67 -5.62 26.46 8.69
C ARG A 67 -5.55 25.20 9.54
N LYS A 68 -6.56 24.33 9.43
CA LYS A 68 -6.70 23.07 10.18
C LYS A 68 -7.37 22.04 9.27
N GLY A 69 -7.05 20.77 9.49
CA GLY A 69 -7.73 19.65 8.85
C GLY A 69 -9.13 19.38 9.41
N LEU A 70 -9.75 18.32 8.89
CA LEU A 70 -11.05 17.83 9.34
C LEU A 70 -10.99 17.44 10.83
N GLN A 71 -12.06 17.72 11.56
CA GLN A 71 -12.12 17.40 12.99
C GLN A 71 -12.63 15.98 13.24
N THR A 72 -13.65 15.58 12.48
CA THR A 72 -14.31 14.28 12.64
C THR A 72 -14.55 13.62 11.29
N GLY A 73 -14.53 12.30 11.25
CA GLY A 73 -14.95 11.52 10.09
C GLY A 73 -15.13 10.05 10.43
N THR A 74 -15.39 9.24 9.41
CA THR A 74 -15.45 7.77 9.53
C THR A 74 -14.26 7.16 8.81
N TYR A 75 -13.83 5.96 9.19
CA TYR A 75 -12.78 5.24 8.46
C TYR A 75 -13.11 5.09 6.97
N MET A 76 -14.31 4.61 6.64
CA MET A 76 -14.71 4.36 5.24
C MET A 76 -14.76 5.66 4.42
N GLY A 77 -15.35 6.72 4.98
CA GLY A 77 -15.40 8.02 4.31
C GLY A 77 -13.99 8.57 4.06
N THR A 78 -13.11 8.51 5.06
CA THR A 78 -11.72 8.97 4.94
C THR A 78 -10.95 8.17 3.91
N ARG A 79 -11.08 6.84 3.91
CA ARG A 79 -10.47 5.96 2.91
C ARG A 79 -10.89 6.35 1.49
N LEU A 80 -12.18 6.53 1.24
CA LEU A 80 -12.70 6.90 -0.07
C LEU A 80 -12.25 8.30 -0.50
N VAL A 81 -12.22 9.26 0.43
CA VAL A 81 -11.74 10.60 0.12
C VAL A 81 -10.24 10.60 -0.22
N LEU A 82 -9.41 9.82 0.49
CA LEU A 82 -7.99 9.70 0.16
C LEU A 82 -7.80 9.13 -1.25
N THR A 83 -8.59 8.11 -1.63
CA THR A 83 -8.57 7.54 -2.99
C THR A 83 -9.00 8.58 -4.04
N GLU A 84 -10.11 9.29 -3.83
CA GLU A 84 -10.61 10.27 -4.80
C GLU A 84 -9.68 11.49 -4.92
N LEU A 85 -9.06 11.93 -3.81
CA LEU A 85 -8.06 12.98 -3.82
C LEU A 85 -6.81 12.56 -4.58
N TYR A 86 -6.33 11.33 -4.38
CA TYR A 86 -5.17 10.82 -5.12
C TYR A 86 -5.45 10.72 -6.62
N LYS A 87 -6.63 10.23 -7.00
CA LYS A 87 -7.07 10.21 -8.41
C LYS A 87 -7.15 11.61 -9.00
N THR A 88 -7.66 12.59 -8.26
CA THR A 88 -7.69 14.00 -8.69
C THR A 88 -6.28 14.55 -8.89
N LEU A 89 -5.31 14.15 -8.04
CA LEU A 89 -3.90 14.49 -8.20
C LEU A 89 -3.30 13.85 -9.46
N GLU A 90 -3.59 12.59 -9.76
CA GLU A 90 -3.13 11.92 -10.98
C GLU A 90 -3.71 12.59 -12.24
N GLU A 91 -5.00 12.94 -12.23
CA GLU A 91 -5.66 13.67 -13.32
C GLU A 91 -5.00 15.06 -13.53
N ALA A 92 -4.66 15.76 -12.44
CA ALA A 92 -3.94 17.04 -12.51
C ALA A 92 -2.49 16.88 -13.02
N ALA A 93 -1.79 15.83 -12.59
CA ALA A 93 -0.44 15.51 -13.06
C ALA A 93 -0.44 15.20 -14.56
N ALA A 94 -1.39 14.41 -15.05
CA ALA A 94 -1.53 14.12 -16.48
C ALA A 94 -1.82 15.40 -17.29
N SER A 95 -2.70 16.28 -16.81
CA SER A 95 -2.96 17.58 -17.45
C SER A 95 -1.71 18.44 -17.49
N HIS A 96 -0.91 18.48 -16.41
CA HIS A 96 0.34 19.20 -16.37
C HIS A 96 1.36 18.62 -17.36
N PHE A 97 1.50 17.29 -17.42
CA PHE A 97 2.44 16.62 -18.32
C PHE A 97 2.10 16.81 -19.80
N ASP A 98 0.82 16.84 -20.16
CA ASP A 98 0.35 17.20 -21.50
C ASP A 98 0.76 18.64 -21.84
N THR A 99 0.47 19.54 -20.92
CA THR A 99 0.71 20.97 -21.04
C THR A 99 2.20 21.31 -21.20
N GLN A 100 3.08 20.64 -20.44
CA GLN A 100 4.53 20.76 -20.55
C GLN A 100 5.12 20.01 -21.77
N GLY A 101 4.28 19.28 -22.51
CA GLY A 101 4.71 18.44 -23.61
C GLY A 101 5.52 17.21 -23.19
N PHE A 102 5.56 16.85 -21.91
CA PHE A 102 6.18 15.60 -21.47
C PHE A 102 5.43 14.40 -22.03
N GLU A 103 4.10 14.39 -21.89
CA GLU A 103 3.25 13.30 -22.37
C GLU A 103 2.01 13.88 -23.08
N PRO A 104 2.15 14.32 -24.35
CA PRO A 104 1.04 14.93 -25.07
C PRO A 104 -0.14 13.96 -25.23
N ILE A 105 -1.32 14.37 -24.80
CA ILE A 105 -2.59 13.64 -24.95
C ILE A 105 -2.94 13.53 -26.43
N PHE A 106 -2.80 14.62 -27.18
CA PHE A 106 -2.92 14.60 -28.64
C PHE A 106 -1.54 14.36 -29.27
N PRO A 107 -1.41 13.46 -30.27
CA PRO A 107 -0.11 13.21 -30.89
C PRO A 107 0.49 14.47 -31.54
N VAL A 108 1.68 14.88 -31.08
CA VAL A 108 2.44 16.01 -31.64
C VAL A 108 3.80 15.53 -32.17
N LYS A 109 4.07 15.80 -33.45
CA LYS A 109 5.40 15.55 -34.04
C LYS A 109 6.40 16.56 -33.46
N ARG A 110 7.50 16.06 -32.89
CA ARG A 110 8.60 16.87 -32.33
C ARG A 110 9.94 16.34 -32.82
N ASP A 111 10.80 17.24 -33.27
CA ASP A 111 12.17 16.88 -33.65
C ASP A 111 13.01 16.55 -32.41
N LEU A 112 14.10 15.81 -32.61
CA LEU A 112 14.95 15.35 -31.51
C LEU A 112 15.49 16.50 -30.66
N ALA A 113 15.87 17.63 -31.29
CA ALA A 113 16.36 18.80 -30.57
C ALA A 113 15.32 19.36 -29.58
N VAL A 114 14.03 19.38 -29.98
CA VAL A 114 12.92 19.80 -29.11
C VAL A 114 12.74 18.80 -27.97
N LYS A 115 12.79 17.49 -28.25
CA LYS A 115 12.72 16.49 -27.18
C LYS A 115 13.89 16.64 -26.21
N GLN A 116 15.11 16.86 -26.69
CA GLN A 116 16.27 17.06 -25.85
C GLN A 116 16.20 18.32 -24.99
N SER A 117 15.51 19.38 -25.44
CA SER A 117 15.26 20.56 -24.60
C SER A 117 14.13 20.34 -23.59
N THR A 118 13.12 19.53 -23.92
CA THR A 118 11.99 19.21 -23.03
C THR A 118 12.38 18.22 -21.92
N TYR A 119 12.97 17.07 -22.26
CA TYR A 119 13.29 16.03 -21.27
C TYR A 119 14.67 16.26 -20.66
N GLN A 120 14.72 16.98 -19.55
CA GLN A 120 15.93 17.16 -18.75
C GLN A 120 15.96 16.19 -17.56
N TRP A 121 17.16 15.97 -17.00
CA TRP A 121 17.35 15.21 -15.76
C TRP A 121 17.15 16.11 -14.54
N SER A 122 16.46 15.59 -13.51
CA SER A 122 16.29 16.29 -12.23
C SER A 122 17.64 16.59 -11.58
N GLU A 123 17.66 17.65 -10.77
CA GLU A 123 18.83 17.97 -9.95
C GLU A 123 18.84 17.08 -8.70
N PRO A 124 20.02 16.64 -8.19
CA PRO A 124 20.11 15.79 -7.00
C PRO A 124 19.54 16.39 -5.70
N SER A 125 19.14 17.66 -5.70
CA SER A 125 18.67 18.39 -4.52
C SER A 125 17.26 18.00 -4.07
N ASP A 126 16.49 17.29 -4.91
CA ASP A 126 15.17 16.75 -4.53
C ASP A 126 15.25 15.42 -3.76
N ALA A 127 16.46 14.86 -3.60
CA ALA A 127 16.77 13.61 -2.91
C ALA A 127 16.15 12.34 -3.53
N TYR A 128 15.68 12.40 -4.78
CA TYR A 128 15.26 11.24 -5.55
C TYR A 128 16.38 10.77 -6.50
N PRO A 129 16.36 9.49 -6.97
CA PRO A 129 17.18 9.08 -8.11
C PRO A 129 16.92 9.96 -9.34
N PRO A 130 17.86 10.05 -10.30
CA PRO A 130 17.67 10.86 -11.51
C PRO A 130 16.36 10.51 -12.21
N GLN A 131 15.50 11.52 -12.35
CA GLN A 131 14.18 11.40 -12.97
C GLN A 131 13.96 12.55 -13.96
N LEU A 132 12.77 12.62 -14.54
CA LEU A 132 12.36 13.76 -15.37
C LEU A 132 12.39 15.04 -14.53
N LYS A 133 13.10 16.04 -15.02
CA LYS A 133 13.10 17.38 -14.44
C LYS A 133 11.76 18.05 -14.69
N THR A 134 10.92 18.09 -13.67
CA THR A 134 9.59 18.73 -13.74
C THR A 134 9.60 20.20 -13.34
N ASP A 135 10.78 20.81 -13.12
CA ASP A 135 10.94 22.20 -12.64
C ASP A 135 11.53 23.16 -13.67
N THR A 136 11.84 22.72 -14.90
CA THR A 136 12.26 23.60 -15.98
C THR A 136 11.34 23.51 -17.17
N LEU A 137 10.67 24.62 -17.45
CA LEU A 137 10.07 24.90 -18.74
C LEU A 137 11.17 24.85 -19.82
N PRO A 138 10.88 24.40 -21.06
CA PRO A 138 11.69 24.70 -22.24
C PRO A 138 12.18 26.17 -22.23
N LYS A 139 13.38 26.46 -22.76
CA LYS A 139 14.01 27.80 -22.64
C LYS A 139 13.17 28.95 -23.20
N ASP A 140 12.35 28.65 -24.20
CA ASP A 140 11.36 29.51 -24.86
C ASP A 140 10.08 29.70 -24.04
N GLU A 141 9.92 28.96 -22.94
CA GLU A 141 8.81 29.03 -22.00
C GLU A 141 9.23 29.59 -20.62
N GLN A 142 10.54 29.74 -20.36
CA GLN A 142 11.08 30.36 -19.14
C GLN A 142 10.87 31.88 -19.11
N GLN A 143 10.59 32.45 -17.93
CA GLN A 143 10.54 33.91 -17.74
C GLN A 143 11.93 34.54 -17.99
N SER A 144 11.95 35.75 -18.56
CA SER A 144 13.17 36.57 -18.52
C SER A 144 13.50 37.01 -17.10
N ALA A 145 14.75 37.40 -16.85
CA ALA A 145 15.25 37.77 -15.52
C ALA A 145 14.51 38.96 -14.85
N ASP A 146 13.69 39.68 -15.62
CA ASP A 146 12.85 40.81 -15.21
C ASP A 146 11.34 40.47 -15.13
N GLY A 147 10.97 39.20 -15.36
CA GLY A 147 9.58 38.73 -15.31
C GLY A 147 8.73 39.07 -16.54
N ALA A 148 9.32 39.64 -17.60
CA ALA A 148 8.62 39.95 -18.84
C ALA A 148 8.41 38.70 -19.74
N PRO A 149 7.42 38.71 -20.66
CA PRO A 149 7.35 37.73 -21.74
C PRO A 149 8.59 37.86 -22.63
N ARG A 150 9.28 36.75 -22.92
CA ARG A 150 10.41 36.78 -23.86
C ARG A 150 9.92 36.97 -25.29
N GLU A 151 10.64 37.75 -26.09
CA GLU A 151 10.33 38.00 -27.50
C GLU A 151 10.40 36.73 -28.37
N ASP A 152 11.12 35.70 -27.91
CA ASP A 152 11.30 34.40 -28.57
C ASP A 152 10.39 33.29 -28.02
N GLY A 153 9.45 33.61 -27.11
CA GLY A 153 8.67 32.62 -26.36
C GLY A 153 7.15 32.75 -26.49
N VAL A 154 6.42 31.71 -26.05
CA VAL A 154 4.94 31.64 -26.12
C VAL A 154 4.20 32.35 -24.96
N GLY A 155 4.89 33.18 -24.18
CA GLY A 155 4.30 33.94 -23.07
C GLY A 155 4.11 33.11 -21.78
N GLN A 156 3.65 33.79 -20.71
CA GLN A 156 3.59 33.34 -19.31
C GLN A 156 2.56 32.21 -19.04
N ILE A 157 2.52 31.15 -19.83
CA ILE A 157 1.50 30.10 -19.72
C ILE A 157 1.88 29.06 -18.67
N PHE A 158 3.17 28.88 -18.36
CA PHE A 158 3.62 27.81 -17.47
C PHE A 158 4.38 28.34 -16.25
N ASN A 159 4.00 27.83 -15.09
CA ASN A 159 4.15 28.53 -13.84
C ASN A 159 4.78 27.60 -12.79
N GLU A 160 5.87 28.02 -12.14
CA GLU A 160 6.44 27.36 -10.94
C GLU A 160 5.39 27.09 -9.84
N THR A 161 4.25 27.77 -9.94
CA THR A 161 3.00 27.51 -9.22
C THR A 161 2.47 26.08 -9.35
N GLU A 162 2.60 25.40 -10.50
CA GLU A 162 2.09 24.03 -10.69
C GLU A 162 2.96 22.97 -9.97
N ARG A 163 4.25 23.25 -9.79
CA ARG A 163 5.13 22.45 -8.93
C ARG A 163 4.78 22.64 -7.45
N ASN A 164 4.62 23.90 -7.04
CA ASN A 164 4.15 24.22 -5.69
C ASN A 164 2.75 23.62 -5.43
N PHE A 165 1.90 23.53 -6.45
CA PHE A 165 0.62 22.84 -6.40
C PHE A 165 0.83 21.37 -6.00
N VAL A 166 1.60 20.57 -6.76
CA VAL A 166 1.79 19.14 -6.47
C VAL A 166 2.46 18.89 -5.10
N ILE A 167 3.51 19.62 -4.75
CA ILE A 167 4.18 19.46 -3.45
C ILE A 167 3.26 19.84 -2.28
N LYS A 168 2.38 20.82 -2.46
CA LYS A 168 1.45 21.27 -1.42
C LYS A 168 0.17 20.44 -1.36
N LEU A 169 -0.17 19.69 -2.41
CA LEU A 169 -1.20 18.66 -2.34
C LEU A 169 -0.90 17.64 -1.23
N VAL A 170 0.38 17.36 -0.91
CA VAL A 170 0.76 16.53 0.26
C VAL A 170 0.18 17.08 1.56
N SER A 171 0.13 18.40 1.73
CA SER A 171 -0.50 19.02 2.90
C SER A 171 -2.03 18.91 2.91
N MET A 172 -2.67 18.71 1.74
CA MET A 172 -4.10 18.42 1.67
C MET A 172 -4.41 17.01 2.18
N PHE A 173 -3.57 16.01 1.89
CA PHE A 173 -3.75 14.65 2.41
C PHE A 173 -3.79 14.62 3.94
N SER A 174 -2.92 15.38 4.61
CA SER A 174 -2.95 15.45 6.09
C SER A 174 -4.15 16.22 6.64
N PHE A 175 -4.75 17.12 5.86
CA PHE A 175 -5.97 17.85 6.24
C PHE A 175 -7.23 17.02 6.05
N ILE A 176 -7.21 16.04 5.15
CA ILE A 176 -8.30 15.09 4.92
C ILE A 176 -8.40 14.04 6.02
N ILE A 177 -7.28 13.61 6.60
CA ILE A 177 -7.30 12.67 7.71
C ILE A 177 -7.88 13.39 8.94
N PRO A 178 -9.07 13.00 9.43
CA PRO A 178 -9.68 13.69 10.54
C PRO A 178 -8.87 13.55 11.83
N LYS A 179 -8.98 14.53 12.73
CA LYS A 179 -8.40 14.43 14.07
C LYS A 179 -8.93 13.21 14.83
N ASP A 180 -10.25 12.98 14.77
CA ASP A 180 -10.94 11.88 15.43
C ASP A 180 -11.78 11.08 14.42
N LEU A 181 -11.66 9.75 14.44
CA LEU A 181 -12.50 8.84 13.67
C LEU A 181 -13.58 8.22 14.56
N SER A 182 -14.78 7.99 14.02
CA SER A 182 -15.89 7.35 14.72
C SER A 182 -15.60 5.88 15.01
N SER A 183 -15.42 5.51 16.28
CA SER A 183 -14.83 4.22 16.66
C SER A 183 -15.77 2.99 16.65
N THR A 184 -16.96 3.03 16.03
CA THR A 184 -18.01 2.03 16.34
C THR A 184 -18.15 0.85 15.37
N ASP A 185 -17.46 0.80 14.23
CA ASP A 185 -17.48 -0.36 13.32
C ASP A 185 -16.37 -0.25 12.26
N GLU A 186 -15.12 -0.49 12.66
CA GLU A 186 -13.95 -0.22 11.81
C GLU A 186 -12.93 -1.38 11.87
N PRO A 187 -12.18 -1.66 10.77
CA PRO A 187 -11.33 -2.85 10.64
C PRO A 187 -10.22 -3.00 11.69
N TYR A 188 -9.91 -1.93 12.42
CA TYR A 188 -8.78 -1.85 13.34
C TYR A 188 -9.17 -1.75 14.81
N VAL A 189 -10.47 -1.67 15.14
CA VAL A 189 -10.93 -1.42 16.52
C VAL A 189 -10.56 -2.57 17.45
N GLY A 190 -10.67 -3.83 16.99
CA GLY A 190 -10.41 -4.99 17.84
C GLY A 190 -11.34 -5.01 19.07
N PRO A 191 -10.92 -5.58 20.23
CA PRO A 191 -9.55 -5.51 20.71
C PRO A 191 -8.69 -6.75 20.43
N THR A 192 -9.25 -7.82 19.89
CA THR A 192 -8.51 -9.07 19.62
C THR A 192 -8.29 -9.31 18.14
N LEU A 193 -7.33 -10.20 17.81
CA LEU A 193 -7.13 -10.66 16.44
C LEU A 193 -8.40 -11.32 15.87
N ALA A 194 -9.15 -12.05 16.69
CA ALA A 194 -10.38 -12.70 16.25
C ALA A 194 -11.48 -11.68 15.88
N ASP A 195 -11.53 -10.53 16.56
CA ASP A 195 -12.51 -9.49 16.27
C ASP A 195 -12.23 -8.85 14.90
N VAL A 196 -10.96 -8.54 14.60
CA VAL A 196 -10.57 -7.97 13.31
C VAL A 196 -10.61 -9.00 12.17
N GLU A 197 -10.34 -10.28 12.45
CA GLU A 197 -10.55 -11.40 11.52
C GLU A 197 -12.03 -11.51 11.15
N LYS A 198 -12.91 -11.51 12.16
CA LYS A 198 -14.37 -11.55 11.96
C LYS A 198 -14.84 -10.37 11.12
N TRP A 199 -14.43 -9.15 11.48
CA TRP A 199 -14.79 -7.96 10.72
C TRP A 199 -14.33 -8.06 9.26
N SER A 200 -13.08 -8.48 9.01
CA SER A 200 -12.53 -8.64 7.66
C SER A 200 -13.35 -9.64 6.84
N MET A 201 -13.69 -10.79 7.41
CA MET A 201 -14.50 -11.81 6.72
C MET A 201 -15.92 -11.31 6.41
N ASP A 202 -16.56 -10.65 7.38
CA ASP A 202 -17.94 -10.14 7.23
C ASP A 202 -18.04 -9.02 6.18
N ASN A 203 -16.95 -8.28 5.94
CA ASN A 203 -16.89 -7.11 5.05
C ASN A 203 -16.17 -7.37 3.71
N GLN A 204 -15.77 -8.61 3.43
CA GLN A 204 -15.18 -8.95 2.12
C GLN A 204 -16.26 -8.98 1.02
N PRO A 205 -15.93 -8.54 -0.21
CA PRO A 205 -16.82 -8.71 -1.35
C PRO A 205 -17.19 -10.19 -1.53
N LYS A 206 -18.49 -10.45 -1.74
CA LYS A 206 -18.99 -11.81 -1.94
C LYS A 206 -18.34 -12.43 -3.18
N ALA A 207 -18.00 -13.71 -3.09
CA ALA A 207 -17.55 -14.46 -4.25
C ALA A 207 -18.67 -14.49 -5.31
N GLU A 208 -18.33 -14.36 -6.58
CA GLU A 208 -19.29 -14.37 -7.70
C GLU A 208 -20.16 -15.64 -7.77
N SER A 209 -19.84 -16.69 -7.01
CA SER A 209 -20.65 -17.91 -6.92
C SER A 209 -22.02 -17.74 -6.28
N ASP A 210 -22.26 -16.64 -5.56
CA ASP A 210 -23.53 -16.38 -4.86
C ASP A 210 -24.44 -15.40 -5.62
N ALA A 211 -23.95 -14.78 -6.69
CA ALA A 211 -24.71 -13.90 -7.57
C ALA A 211 -24.93 -14.60 -8.91
N ASP A 212 -26.09 -15.26 -9.04
CA ASP A 212 -26.68 -15.70 -10.30
C ASP A 212 -25.95 -16.83 -11.08
N GLN A 213 -26.15 -18.08 -10.65
CA GLN A 213 -25.74 -19.29 -11.40
C GLN A 213 -26.51 -19.52 -12.72
N SER A 214 -27.38 -18.60 -13.17
CA SER A 214 -28.21 -18.86 -14.35
C SER A 214 -27.57 -18.42 -15.69
N SER A 215 -26.45 -17.69 -15.68
CA SER A 215 -25.89 -17.20 -16.95
C SER A 215 -24.39 -16.87 -16.94
N LYS A 216 -23.51 -17.87 -17.12
CA LYS A 216 -22.29 -17.80 -17.99
C LYS A 216 -21.44 -19.08 -17.95
N PRO A 217 -20.61 -19.33 -18.99
CA PRO A 217 -20.05 -20.64 -19.29
C PRO A 217 -18.87 -21.00 -18.37
N ASN A 218 -18.73 -22.29 -18.14
CA ASN A 218 -17.60 -22.99 -17.50
C ASN A 218 -16.29 -22.21 -17.60
N GLY A 219 -15.67 -21.90 -16.45
CA GLY A 219 -14.38 -21.22 -16.37
C GLY A 219 -13.36 -21.80 -17.35
N ALA A 220 -12.61 -20.90 -18.01
CA ALA A 220 -11.61 -21.28 -18.99
C ALA A 220 -10.57 -22.19 -18.34
N VAL A 221 -10.48 -23.43 -18.83
CA VAL A 221 -9.39 -24.35 -18.49
C VAL A 221 -8.22 -23.96 -19.38
N VAL A 222 -7.24 -23.27 -18.81
CA VAL A 222 -5.95 -23.05 -19.46
C VAL A 222 -4.99 -24.10 -18.89
N ASN A 223 -4.43 -24.96 -19.75
CA ASN A 223 -3.47 -26.01 -19.37
C ASN A 223 -3.95 -26.98 -18.27
N GLY A 224 -5.24 -27.35 -18.27
CA GLY A 224 -5.78 -28.35 -17.33
C GLY A 224 -6.04 -27.83 -15.91
N VAL A 225 -5.74 -26.55 -15.63
CA VAL A 225 -6.03 -25.91 -14.35
C VAL A 225 -7.31 -25.10 -14.48
N LYS A 226 -8.31 -25.38 -13.64
CA LYS A 226 -9.45 -24.48 -13.47
C LYS A 226 -8.93 -23.22 -12.77
N GLN A 227 -8.80 -22.12 -13.50
CA GLN A 227 -8.59 -20.83 -12.85
C GLN A 227 -9.79 -20.54 -11.95
N SER A 228 -9.52 -20.35 -10.67
CA SER A 228 -10.49 -19.82 -9.73
C SER A 228 -10.95 -18.47 -10.26
N GLN A 229 -12.26 -18.29 -10.50
CA GLN A 229 -12.82 -16.99 -10.84
C GLN A 229 -12.61 -15.98 -9.70
N ASN A 230 -12.23 -16.42 -8.49
CA ASN A 230 -11.86 -15.57 -7.36
C ASN A 230 -10.38 -15.10 -7.39
N ALA A 231 -9.61 -15.42 -8.44
CA ALA A 231 -8.19 -15.04 -8.55
C ALA A 231 -7.95 -13.60 -9.03
N ASP A 232 -9.02 -12.82 -9.24
CA ASP A 232 -8.88 -11.42 -9.64
C ASP A 232 -8.59 -10.54 -8.41
N ILE A 233 -7.38 -10.00 -8.36
CA ILE A 233 -6.92 -9.06 -7.32
C ILE A 233 -7.82 -7.82 -7.22
N MET A 234 -8.52 -7.46 -8.29
CA MET A 234 -9.46 -6.34 -8.34
C MET A 234 -10.78 -6.63 -7.62
N LYS A 235 -11.03 -7.87 -7.20
CA LYS A 235 -12.24 -8.27 -6.45
C LYS A 235 -12.18 -7.94 -4.96
N GLY A 236 -11.11 -7.30 -4.49
CA GLY A 236 -11.06 -6.67 -3.16
C GLY A 236 -11.03 -7.64 -1.96
N ARG A 237 -10.69 -8.91 -2.18
CA ARG A 237 -10.44 -9.90 -1.11
C ARG A 237 -8.99 -9.82 -0.61
N ASN A 238 -8.69 -10.39 0.55
CA ASN A 238 -7.35 -10.36 1.14
C ASN A 238 -6.99 -11.70 1.81
N MET A 239 -5.72 -11.86 2.19
CA MET A 239 -5.16 -13.09 2.80
C MET A 239 -5.93 -13.56 4.05
N GLY A 240 -6.64 -12.65 4.73
CA GLY A 240 -7.49 -12.97 5.89
C GLY A 240 -8.74 -13.78 5.56
N GLU A 241 -9.02 -14.10 4.28
CA GLU A 241 -10.01 -15.12 3.93
C GLU A 241 -9.61 -16.54 4.35
N HIS A 242 -8.32 -16.75 4.66
CA HIS A 242 -7.79 -18.01 5.15
C HIS A 242 -7.64 -17.95 6.67
N ASP A 243 -8.32 -18.83 7.41
CA ASP A 243 -8.22 -18.94 8.87
C ASP A 243 -6.77 -19.18 9.34
N ASP A 244 -5.93 -19.73 8.48
CA ASP A 244 -4.51 -20.04 8.70
C ASP A 244 -3.57 -19.04 7.98
N TRP A 245 -4.00 -17.81 7.75
CA TRP A 245 -3.19 -16.73 7.14
C TRP A 245 -1.83 -16.53 7.83
N TYR A 246 -1.74 -16.86 9.12
CA TYR A 246 -0.54 -16.78 9.94
C TYR A 246 0.38 -18.01 9.84
N SER A 247 0.01 -19.05 9.10
CA SER A 247 0.77 -20.31 9.03
C SER A 247 2.15 -20.12 8.40
N ASP A 248 3.07 -21.03 8.68
CA ASP A 248 4.40 -21.09 8.07
C ASP A 248 4.32 -21.21 6.55
N ALA A 249 3.38 -22.03 6.06
CA ALA A 249 3.15 -22.25 4.64
C ALA A 249 2.73 -20.94 3.94
N LYS A 250 1.72 -20.23 4.45
CA LYS A 250 1.26 -18.97 3.85
C LYS A 250 2.29 -17.86 3.97
N PHE A 251 2.99 -17.79 5.11
CA PHE A 251 4.11 -16.86 5.30
C PHE A 251 5.20 -17.08 4.25
N ALA A 252 5.77 -18.28 4.17
CA ALA A 252 6.85 -18.59 3.24
C ALA A 252 6.41 -18.45 1.77
N GLN A 253 5.19 -18.87 1.44
CA GLN A 253 4.66 -18.79 0.07
C GLN A 253 4.62 -17.35 -0.47
N GLN A 254 4.52 -16.32 0.38
CA GLN A 254 4.57 -14.92 -0.07
C GLN A 254 5.91 -14.56 -0.72
N HIS A 255 7.02 -15.23 -0.35
CA HIS A 255 8.32 -14.99 -0.96
C HIS A 255 8.45 -15.57 -2.38
N PHE A 256 7.51 -16.43 -2.83
CA PHE A 256 7.45 -16.94 -4.20
C PHE A 256 6.22 -16.47 -4.99
N GLY A 257 5.10 -16.22 -4.31
CA GLY A 257 3.82 -15.87 -4.96
C GLY A 257 3.15 -14.61 -4.40
N GLY A 258 3.81 -13.89 -3.50
CA GLY A 258 3.34 -12.60 -2.97
C GLY A 258 3.74 -11.43 -3.86
N VAL A 259 3.72 -10.22 -3.28
CA VAL A 259 4.01 -8.96 -3.99
C VAL A 259 5.50 -8.69 -4.19
N ASN A 260 6.37 -9.36 -3.44
CA ASN A 260 7.83 -9.31 -3.60
C ASN A 260 8.42 -10.73 -3.83
N PRO A 261 8.17 -11.37 -4.99
CA PRO A 261 8.60 -12.75 -5.25
C PRO A 261 10.04 -12.86 -5.80
N SER A 262 10.77 -11.74 -5.89
CA SER A 262 12.00 -11.63 -6.69
C SER A 262 13.26 -11.32 -5.89
N THR A 263 13.21 -11.38 -4.57
CA THR A 263 14.37 -11.04 -3.71
C THR A 263 14.87 -12.19 -2.85
N ILE A 264 14.13 -13.30 -2.76
CA ILE A 264 14.62 -14.51 -2.10
C ILE A 264 15.72 -15.15 -2.96
N GLU A 265 16.79 -15.61 -2.34
CA GLU A 265 17.96 -16.17 -3.05
C GLU A 265 18.57 -17.35 -2.30
N THR A 266 19.51 -18.06 -2.94
CA THR A 266 20.28 -19.13 -2.26
C THR A 266 21.09 -18.54 -1.12
N ALA A 267 21.01 -19.15 0.07
CA ALA A 267 21.74 -18.68 1.23
C ALA A 267 23.26 -18.82 1.02
N PRO A 268 24.05 -17.73 1.18
CA PRO A 268 25.51 -17.82 1.13
C PRO A 268 26.06 -18.74 2.22
N ALA A 269 27.11 -19.51 1.92
CA ALA A 269 27.70 -20.47 2.86
C ALA A 269 28.12 -19.83 4.19
N GLU A 270 28.62 -18.58 4.17
CA GLU A 270 28.99 -17.84 5.39
C GLU A 270 27.77 -17.50 6.26
N LYS A 271 26.61 -17.20 5.66
CA LYS A 271 25.36 -16.99 6.40
C LYS A 271 24.91 -18.30 7.03
N ILE A 272 24.92 -19.42 6.28
CA ILE A 272 24.55 -20.74 6.80
C ILE A 272 25.43 -21.11 8.01
N LYS A 273 26.76 -20.96 7.91
CA LYS A 273 27.69 -21.20 9.03
C LYS A 273 27.34 -20.41 10.28
N ALA A 274 26.97 -19.13 10.12
CA ALA A 274 26.59 -18.29 11.25
C ALA A 274 25.33 -18.84 11.95
N TYR A 275 24.32 -19.27 11.19
CA TYR A 275 23.11 -19.89 11.77
C TYR A 275 23.38 -21.28 12.37
N ILE A 276 24.32 -22.07 11.84
CA ILE A 276 24.78 -23.32 12.47
C ILE A 276 25.38 -23.04 13.85
N SER A 277 26.30 -22.07 13.93
CA SER A 277 26.91 -21.67 15.21
C SER A 277 25.88 -21.15 16.20
N GLU A 278 24.86 -20.43 15.75
CA GLU A 278 23.78 -19.97 16.62
C GLU A 278 22.89 -21.12 17.10
N ALA A 279 22.51 -22.04 16.22
CA ALA A 279 21.76 -23.23 16.59
C ALA A 279 22.49 -24.08 17.64
N GLU A 280 23.82 -24.20 17.51
CA GLU A 280 24.68 -24.87 18.50
C GLU A 280 24.66 -24.16 19.86
N LYS A 281 24.80 -22.82 19.89
CA LYS A 281 24.71 -22.05 21.15
C LYS A 281 23.36 -22.21 21.86
N GLN A 282 22.28 -22.33 21.08
CA GLN A 282 20.93 -22.55 21.62
C GLN A 282 20.65 -24.03 21.94
N GLY A 283 21.57 -24.96 21.65
CA GLY A 283 21.41 -26.40 21.90
C GLY A 283 20.39 -27.08 20.98
N LEU A 284 20.19 -26.54 19.78
CA LEU A 284 19.18 -26.99 18.80
C LEU A 284 19.81 -27.94 17.77
N GLU A 285 20.21 -29.13 18.21
CA GLU A 285 20.94 -30.11 17.37
C GLU A 285 20.23 -30.50 16.08
N ALA A 286 18.89 -30.58 16.09
CA ALA A 286 18.13 -31.00 14.92
C ALA A 286 18.15 -29.97 13.78
N VAL A 287 18.01 -28.68 14.09
CA VAL A 287 18.12 -27.62 13.06
C VAL A 287 19.57 -27.38 12.66
N LYS A 288 20.52 -27.51 13.60
CA LYS A 288 21.96 -27.48 13.30
C LYS A 288 22.31 -28.50 12.22
N LYS A 289 21.90 -29.76 12.42
CA LYS A 289 22.13 -30.84 11.46
C LYS A 289 21.49 -30.56 10.09
N LEU A 290 20.27 -30.05 10.08
CA LEU A 290 19.57 -29.67 8.84
C LEU A 290 20.34 -28.59 8.07
N LEU A 291 20.85 -27.57 8.76
CA LEU A 291 21.66 -26.52 8.15
C LEU A 291 23.04 -27.03 7.68
N GLU A 292 23.65 -27.98 8.40
CA GLU A 292 24.90 -28.64 7.99
C GLU A 292 24.72 -29.50 6.72
N GLU A 293 23.57 -30.13 6.54
CA GLU A 293 23.22 -30.84 5.29
C GLU A 293 23.09 -29.87 4.11
N GLY A 294 22.69 -28.61 4.37
CA GLY A 294 22.80 -27.50 3.42
C GLY A 294 21.95 -27.62 2.16
N LYS A 295 20.95 -28.51 2.16
CA LYS A 295 20.11 -28.79 0.99
C LYS A 295 19.09 -27.67 0.76
N ASP A 296 19.22 -27.01 -0.38
CA ASP A 296 18.30 -25.98 -0.90
C ASP A 296 17.91 -24.93 0.15
N ILE A 297 18.91 -24.47 0.90
CA ILE A 297 18.75 -23.42 1.91
C ILE A 297 18.68 -22.06 1.21
N LEU A 298 17.59 -21.34 1.42
CA LEU A 298 17.34 -20.01 0.87
C LEU A 298 17.39 -18.95 1.97
N ILE A 299 17.62 -17.71 1.57
CA ILE A 299 17.67 -16.55 2.44
C ILE A 299 16.83 -15.43 1.85
N GLN A 300 16.15 -14.71 2.75
CA GLN A 300 15.63 -13.39 2.47
C GLN A 300 16.34 -12.41 3.41
N ASP A 301 17.27 -11.62 2.87
CA ASP A 301 18.20 -10.79 3.65
C ASP A 301 17.84 -9.30 3.53
N TYR A 302 17.33 -8.72 4.62
CA TYR A 302 17.08 -7.28 4.75
C TYR A 302 18.10 -6.60 5.69
N SER A 303 19.19 -7.27 6.04
CA SER A 303 20.24 -6.69 6.90
C SER A 303 20.87 -5.43 6.30
N TYR A 304 20.81 -5.29 4.97
CA TYR A 304 21.33 -4.15 4.24
C TYR A 304 20.64 -2.82 4.57
N PHE A 305 19.46 -2.82 5.22
CA PHE A 305 18.76 -1.58 5.60
C PHE A 305 19.64 -0.64 6.42
N ARG A 306 20.52 -1.17 7.29
CA ARG A 306 21.45 -0.35 8.09
C ARG A 306 22.48 0.36 7.23
N GLU A 307 23.02 -0.34 6.24
CA GLU A 307 23.94 0.26 5.27
C GLU A 307 23.22 1.31 4.43
N ALA A 308 22.01 1.00 3.94
CA ALA A 308 21.21 1.89 3.09
C ALA A 308 20.81 3.21 3.79
N THR A 309 20.54 3.18 5.10
CA THR A 309 20.12 4.37 5.85
C THR A 309 21.21 5.00 6.70
N GLY A 310 22.35 4.33 6.87
CA GLY A 310 23.44 4.76 7.76
C GLY A 310 23.15 4.59 9.25
N VAL A 311 22.06 3.91 9.64
CA VAL A 311 21.71 3.64 11.05
C VAL A 311 22.70 2.63 11.64
N LYS A 312 23.34 3.00 12.76
CA LYS A 312 24.41 2.19 13.37
C LYS A 312 23.87 0.96 14.07
N ASN A 313 24.73 -0.03 14.28
CA ASN A 313 24.35 -1.30 14.88
C ASN A 313 23.81 -1.17 16.32
N ASP A 314 24.19 -0.14 17.07
CA ASP A 314 23.68 0.15 18.41
C ASP A 314 22.39 0.99 18.43
N GLU A 315 21.90 1.43 17.27
CA GLU A 315 20.71 2.26 17.11
C GLU A 315 19.48 1.46 16.63
N GLU A 316 18.30 1.91 17.04
CA GLU A 316 17.00 1.37 16.60
C GLU A 316 16.47 2.11 15.37
N PHE A 317 15.75 1.41 14.50
CA PHE A 317 14.94 2.06 13.48
C PHE A 317 13.64 2.56 14.11
N LYS A 318 13.53 3.88 14.27
CA LYS A 318 12.36 4.52 14.89
C LYS A 318 11.89 5.72 14.10
N ASN A 319 10.65 5.66 13.64
CA ASN A 319 9.93 6.80 13.10
C ASN A 319 9.14 7.48 14.24
N THR A 320 9.47 8.74 14.53
CA THR A 320 8.73 9.57 15.50
C THR A 320 7.70 10.41 14.75
N ILE A 321 6.43 10.05 14.92
CA ILE A 321 5.30 10.72 14.28
C ILE A 321 4.81 11.80 15.25
N PRO A 322 5.01 13.10 14.93
CA PRO A 322 4.57 14.18 15.80
C PRO A 322 3.05 14.17 15.94
N ASN A 323 2.56 14.52 17.13
CA ASN A 323 1.14 14.75 17.32
C ASN A 323 0.77 16.10 16.69
N PRO A 324 -0.28 16.19 15.87
CA PRO A 324 -0.75 17.48 15.35
C PRO A 324 -1.24 18.42 16.47
N ASP A 325 -1.60 17.89 17.63
CA ASP A 325 -1.81 18.68 18.85
C ASP A 325 -0.46 18.97 19.51
N SER A 326 -0.12 20.26 19.70
CA SER A 326 1.16 20.68 20.29
C SER A 326 1.38 20.17 21.71
N ASN A 327 0.31 19.75 22.41
CA ASN A 327 0.38 19.16 23.75
C ASN A 327 0.26 17.63 23.73
N GLY A 328 0.03 17.03 22.57
CA GLY A 328 -0.13 15.59 22.42
C GLY A 328 1.19 14.85 22.41
N GLN A 329 1.19 13.62 22.93
CA GLN A 329 2.37 12.76 22.85
C GLN A 329 2.59 12.28 21.41
N PRO A 330 3.84 12.24 20.93
CA PRO A 330 4.15 11.66 19.64
C PRO A 330 3.82 10.17 19.62
N SER A 331 3.54 9.65 18.43
CA SER A 331 3.44 8.21 18.20
C SER A 331 4.76 7.67 17.66
N TYR A 332 5.07 6.41 17.98
CA TYR A 332 6.28 5.76 17.50
C TYR A 332 5.93 4.57 16.61
N ARG A 333 6.71 4.37 15.54
CA ARG A 333 6.71 3.16 14.72
C ARG A 333 8.14 2.66 14.59
N TYR A 334 8.29 1.35 14.59
CA TYR A 334 9.59 0.68 14.59
C TYR A 334 9.73 -0.17 13.35
N ALA A 335 10.94 -0.26 12.82
CA ALA A 335 11.31 -1.17 11.74
C ALA A 335 12.49 -2.05 12.18
N ALA A 336 12.87 -3.01 11.35
CA ALA A 336 13.98 -3.90 11.66
C ALA A 336 14.72 -4.39 10.40
N ALA A 337 16.04 -4.54 10.51
CA ALA A 337 16.88 -5.06 9.42
C ALA A 337 17.03 -6.58 9.54
N LEU A 338 15.96 -7.32 9.26
CA LEU A 338 15.88 -8.76 9.58
C LEU A 338 16.47 -9.68 8.51
N VAL A 339 16.63 -10.95 8.88
CA VAL A 339 17.04 -12.03 7.98
C VAL A 339 16.16 -13.25 8.23
N VAL A 340 15.64 -13.86 7.16
CA VAL A 340 14.87 -15.12 7.23
C VAL A 340 15.62 -16.22 6.49
N ILE A 341 15.70 -17.39 7.10
CA ILE A 341 16.26 -18.61 6.49
C ILE A 341 15.14 -19.59 6.19
N PHE A 342 15.17 -20.16 5.00
CA PHE A 342 14.21 -21.15 4.54
C PHE A 342 14.92 -22.41 4.05
N GLN A 343 14.17 -23.51 3.97
CA GLN A 343 14.52 -24.68 3.17
C GLN A 343 13.44 -24.91 2.12
N LEU A 344 13.85 -25.11 0.87
CA LEU A 344 12.95 -25.59 -0.18
C LEU A 344 12.95 -27.11 -0.18
N HIS A 345 11.79 -27.72 0.06
CA HIS A 345 11.63 -29.17 0.02
C HIS A 345 11.45 -29.67 -1.42
N GLU A 346 11.75 -30.96 -1.65
CA GLU A 346 11.62 -31.60 -2.98
C GLU A 346 10.19 -31.59 -3.54
N ASP A 347 9.19 -31.49 -2.66
CA ASP A 347 7.78 -31.39 -3.02
C ASP A 347 7.35 -29.95 -3.41
N GLY A 348 8.30 -29.00 -3.42
CA GLY A 348 8.09 -27.61 -3.77
C GLY A 348 7.61 -26.72 -2.63
N ARG A 349 7.41 -27.25 -1.42
CA ARG A 349 7.03 -26.43 -0.26
C ARG A 349 8.24 -25.70 0.32
N LEU A 350 8.13 -24.39 0.43
CA LEU A 350 9.11 -23.55 1.10
C LEU A 350 8.81 -23.50 2.60
N HIS A 351 9.78 -23.83 3.44
CA HIS A 351 9.61 -23.90 4.89
C HIS A 351 10.50 -22.89 5.61
N PRO A 352 9.97 -22.01 6.49
CA PRO A 352 10.77 -21.05 7.23
C PRO A 352 11.43 -21.72 8.45
N LEU A 353 12.76 -21.62 8.55
CA LEU A 353 13.56 -22.28 9.58
C LEU A 353 14.00 -21.34 10.70
N ALA A 354 14.38 -20.10 10.36
CA ALA A 354 14.89 -19.15 11.35
C ALA A 354 14.58 -17.71 10.95
N ILE A 355 14.38 -16.85 11.95
CA ILE A 355 14.22 -15.40 11.78
C ILE A 355 15.16 -14.68 12.75
N THR A 356 16.04 -13.84 12.22
CA THR A 356 16.80 -12.85 12.99
C THR A 356 15.98 -11.56 13.03
N LEU A 357 15.54 -11.11 14.20
CA LEU A 357 14.59 -9.98 14.29
C LEU A 357 15.16 -8.65 13.79
N ASP A 358 16.43 -8.35 14.09
CA ASP A 358 17.12 -7.13 13.65
C ASP A 358 18.63 -7.42 13.62
N TYR A 359 19.20 -7.53 12.41
CA TYR A 359 20.61 -7.80 12.18
C TYR A 359 21.42 -6.51 12.32
N LYS A 360 22.32 -6.47 13.29
CA LYS A 360 23.20 -5.34 13.63
C LYS A 360 24.68 -5.71 13.50
N GLY A 361 25.04 -6.37 12.39
CA GLY A 361 26.44 -6.69 12.03
C GLY A 361 26.91 -8.13 12.31
N SER A 362 26.49 -8.76 13.42
CA SER A 362 26.92 -10.13 13.79
C SER A 362 25.92 -10.85 14.70
N LEU A 363 25.62 -12.13 14.45
CA LEU A 363 24.58 -12.89 15.17
C LEU A 363 24.72 -12.93 16.71
N ASP A 364 25.92 -12.67 17.26
CA ASP A 364 26.20 -12.64 18.71
C ASP A 364 25.38 -11.60 19.51
N ASN A 365 24.83 -10.58 18.84
CA ASN A 365 24.12 -9.47 19.50
C ASN A 365 22.60 -9.49 19.25
N PHE A 366 22.01 -10.58 18.73
CA PHE A 366 20.63 -10.57 18.24
C PHE A 366 19.70 -11.61 18.87
N VAL A 367 18.42 -11.32 18.74
CA VAL A 367 17.35 -12.28 18.98
C VAL A 367 17.12 -13.04 17.69
N ILE A 368 17.55 -14.30 17.70
CA ILE A 368 17.35 -15.25 16.61
C ILE A 368 16.43 -16.33 17.16
N ILE A 369 15.30 -16.51 16.49
CA ILE A 369 14.34 -17.55 16.82
C ILE A 369 14.35 -18.58 15.70
N PHE A 370 14.48 -19.84 16.09
CA PHE A 370 14.33 -20.99 15.20
C PHE A 370 12.91 -21.52 15.31
N ASN A 371 12.37 -21.98 14.18
CA ASN A 371 11.05 -22.58 14.13
C ASN A 371 11.03 -23.89 14.94
N ASN A 372 9.97 -24.09 15.72
CA ASN A 372 9.71 -25.35 16.42
C ASN A 372 9.40 -26.52 15.46
N ARG A 373 9.15 -26.23 14.18
CA ARG A 373 8.86 -27.16 13.09
C ARG A 373 10.02 -27.13 12.10
N LEU A 374 10.56 -28.30 11.75
CA LEU A 374 11.73 -28.41 10.86
C LEU A 374 11.35 -28.83 9.44
N ASN A 375 10.10 -29.20 9.20
CA ASN A 375 9.54 -29.43 7.88
C ASN A 375 8.04 -29.05 7.85
N PRO A 376 7.43 -28.90 6.67
CA PRO A 376 6.04 -28.46 6.54
C PRO A 376 4.98 -29.37 7.18
N ASP A 377 5.28 -30.66 7.40
CA ASP A 377 4.35 -31.63 7.98
C ASP A 377 4.51 -31.77 9.50
N ASP A 378 5.51 -31.11 10.10
CA ASP A 378 5.73 -31.13 11.53
C ASP A 378 4.60 -30.41 12.26
N LYS A 379 3.98 -31.12 13.21
CA LYS A 379 2.88 -30.59 14.03
C LYS A 379 3.34 -29.75 15.21
N GLY A 380 4.64 -29.77 15.54
CA GLY A 380 5.20 -29.13 16.72
C GLY A 380 4.57 -29.61 18.04
N LYS A 381 5.02 -29.06 19.17
CA LYS A 381 4.35 -29.23 20.47
C LYS A 381 3.26 -28.18 20.71
N ILE A 382 3.37 -27.05 20.02
CA ILE A 382 2.48 -25.89 20.09
C ILE A 382 1.88 -25.68 18.70
N ALA A 383 0.59 -25.41 18.62
CA ALA A 383 -0.06 -25.08 17.36
C ALA A 383 0.46 -23.74 16.84
N GLU A 384 0.58 -23.58 15.52
CA GLU A 384 1.08 -22.32 14.91
C GLU A 384 0.28 -21.09 15.35
N LYS A 385 -1.03 -21.26 15.62
CA LYS A 385 -1.90 -20.20 16.13
C LYS A 385 -1.44 -19.64 17.48
N ASP A 386 -0.91 -20.52 18.33
CA ASP A 386 -0.54 -20.24 19.72
C ASP A 386 0.97 -20.02 19.89
N ASP A 387 1.77 -20.22 18.84
CA ASP A 387 3.21 -19.92 18.83
C ASP A 387 3.45 -18.40 18.64
N TRP A 388 3.04 -17.63 19.64
CA TRP A 388 3.12 -16.16 19.63
C TRP A 388 4.53 -15.61 19.39
N PRO A 389 5.62 -16.17 19.97
CA PRO A 389 6.97 -15.72 19.66
C PRO A 389 7.30 -15.85 18.17
N TRP A 390 6.95 -16.99 17.54
CA TRP A 390 7.19 -17.22 16.13
C TRP A 390 6.26 -16.38 15.23
N ARG A 391 4.98 -16.23 15.59
CA ARG A 391 4.04 -15.33 14.88
C ARG A 391 4.50 -13.87 14.94
N TYR A 392 5.04 -13.43 16.08
CA TYR A 392 5.64 -12.11 16.21
C TYR A 392 6.86 -11.98 15.29
N ALA A 393 7.76 -12.96 15.27
CA ALA A 393 8.91 -12.94 14.37
C ALA A 393 8.53 -12.88 12.89
N LYS A 394 7.53 -13.66 12.46
CA LYS A 394 6.94 -13.56 11.11
C LYS A 394 6.34 -12.18 10.85
N THR A 395 5.66 -11.59 11.83
CA THR A 395 5.09 -10.23 11.69
C THR A 395 6.20 -9.18 11.50
N VAL A 396 7.29 -9.27 12.27
CA VAL A 396 8.48 -8.43 12.07
C VAL A 396 9.06 -8.65 10.68
N ALA A 397 9.19 -9.91 10.22
CA ALA A 397 9.60 -10.26 8.86
C ALA A 397 8.77 -9.56 7.78
N GLN A 398 7.44 -9.57 7.92
CA GLN A 398 6.53 -8.89 6.99
C GLN A 398 6.75 -7.35 6.95
N THR A 399 7.20 -6.72 8.03
CA THR A 399 7.48 -5.25 8.00
C THR A 399 8.70 -4.90 7.16
N ALA A 400 9.71 -5.78 7.11
CA ALA A 400 10.86 -5.57 6.22
C ALA A 400 10.48 -5.86 4.77
N ASP A 401 9.70 -6.91 4.52
CA ASP A 401 9.22 -7.18 3.15
C ASP A 401 8.32 -6.05 2.62
N TRP A 402 7.51 -5.41 3.48
CA TRP A 402 6.74 -4.22 3.10
C TRP A 402 7.63 -3.02 2.72
N THR A 403 8.81 -2.89 3.33
CA THR A 403 9.74 -1.79 3.07
C THR A 403 10.56 -2.03 1.80
N LYS A 404 10.75 -3.31 1.44
CA LYS A 404 11.56 -3.74 0.29
C LYS A 404 10.82 -3.55 -1.02
#